data_AF-A0A1I7Z459-F1
#
_entry.id   AF-A0A1I7Z459-F1
#
_cell.length_a   1.000
_cell.length_b   1.000
_cell.length_c   1.000
_cell.angle_alpha   90.00
_cell.angle_beta   90.00
_cell.angle_gamma   90.00
#
_symmetry.space_group_name_H-M   'P 1'
#
loop_
_entity.id
_entity.type
_entity.pdbx_description
1 polymer ?
#
loop_
_entity_poly.entity_id
_entity_poly.type
_entity_poly.pdbx_seq_one_letter_code
_entity_poly.pdbx_strand_id
1 'polypeptide(L)' 'MVEEGDISIHQGFFELGLDSMMLIDFINRLNTVFQEIKLNTNDLFNYPNIEELGKAIHAR' A
#
# COMPACT_ATOMS: atom_id res chain seq x y z
N MET A 1 8.60 -20.58 15.66
CA MET A 1 8.51 -19.17 16.10
C MET A 1 8.68 -18.37 14.83
N VAL A 2 7.62 -17.80 14.29
CA VAL A 2 7.72 -16.94 13.11
C VAL A 2 8.17 -15.60 13.64
N GLU A 3 9.39 -15.17 13.31
CA GLU A 3 9.84 -13.82 13.61
C GLU A 3 8.82 -12.86 12.97
N GLU A 4 8.28 -11.93 13.76
CA GLU A 4 7.62 -10.75 13.22
C GLU A 4 8.70 -9.99 12.44
N GLY A 5 8.90 -10.39 11.17
CA GLY A 5 9.89 -9.79 10.32
C GLY A 5 9.60 -8.30 10.22
N ASP A 6 10.60 -7.47 10.53
CA ASP A 6 10.54 -6.02 10.43
C ASP A 6 9.89 -5.64 9.09
N ILE A 7 8.64 -5.19 9.13
CA ILE A 7 7.95 -4.68 7.94
C ILE A 7 8.68 -3.41 7.55
N SER A 8 9.51 -3.51 6.52
CA SER A 8 10.24 -2.35 6.00
C SER A 8 9.29 -1.49 5.16
N ILE A 9 9.31 -0.18 5.38
CA ILE A 9 8.53 0.79 4.58
C ILE A 9 8.96 0.84 3.12
N HIS A 10 10.16 0.34 2.81
CA HIS A 10 10.72 0.28 1.46
C HIS A 10 10.44 -1.06 0.77
N GLN A 11 9.89 -2.04 1.49
CA GLN A 11 9.55 -3.34 0.93
C GLN A 11 8.26 -3.25 0.11
N GLY A 12 8.26 -3.89 -1.06
CA GLY A 12 7.11 -3.87 -1.94
C GLY A 12 5.92 -4.61 -1.34
N PHE A 13 4.69 -4.17 -1.66
CA PHE A 13 3.46 -4.82 -1.19
C PHE A 13 3.40 -6.32 -1.52
N PHE A 14 3.84 -6.71 -2.72
CA PHE A 14 3.89 -8.12 -3.12
C PHE A 14 4.96 -8.91 -2.36
N GLU A 15 6.09 -8.29 -2.02
CA GLU A 15 7.16 -8.92 -1.22
C GLU A 15 6.73 -9.12 0.23
N LEU A 16 5.83 -8.25 0.73
CA LEU A 16 5.14 -8.41 2.01
C LEU A 16 4.05 -9.51 1.97
N GLY A 17 3.82 -10.14 0.81
CA GLY A 17 2.87 -11.23 0.65
C GLY A 17 1.45 -10.78 0.29
N LEU A 18 1.23 -9.51 -0.09
CA LEU A 18 -0.07 -9.08 -0.59
C LEU A 18 -0.30 -9.64 -1.99
N ASP A 19 -1.41 -10.34 -2.16
CA ASP A 19 -1.91 -10.76 -3.47
C ASP A 19 -2.88 -9.74 -4.09
N SER A 20 -3.39 -10.05 -5.28
CA SER A 20 -4.27 -9.15 -6.03
C SER A 20 -5.58 -8.82 -5.30
N MET A 21 -6.15 -9.76 -4.55
CA MET A 21 -7.38 -9.50 -3.79
C MET A 21 -7.07 -8.66 -2.55
N MET A 22 -6.00 -8.98 -1.82
CA MET A 22 -5.55 -8.20 -0.67
C MET A 22 -5.22 -6.75 -1.06
N LEU A 23 -4.64 -6.52 -2.24
CA LEU A 23 -4.37 -5.19 -2.76
C LEU A 23 -5.65 -4.38 -3.00
N ILE A 24 -6.70 -5.01 -3.56
CA ILE A 24 -7.99 -4.34 -3.77
C ILE A 24 -8.61 -3.96 -2.42
N ASP A 25 -8.61 -4.86 -1.45
CA ASP A 25 -9.12 -4.59 -0.10
C ASP A 25 -8.32 -3.50 0.62
N PHE A 26 -6.99 -3.52 0.44
CA PHE A 26 -6.09 -2.50 0.98
C PHE A 26 -6.41 -1.12 0.41
N ILE A 27 -6.57 -1.00 -0.91
CA ILE A 27 -6.96 0.24 -1.59
C ILE A 27 -8.33 0.72 -1.10
N ASN A 28 -9.31 -0.17 -1.02
CA ASN A 28 -10.67 0.18 -0.55
C ASN A 28 -10.65 0.73 0.87
N ARG A 29 -9.82 0.14 1.74
CA ARG A 29 -9.61 0.62 3.12
C ARG A 29 -8.96 2.00 3.15
N LEU A 30 -7.90 2.21 2.36
CA LEU A 30 -7.23 3.51 2.28
C LEU A 30 -8.20 4.61 1.78
N ASN A 31 -8.95 4.35 0.72
CA ASN A 31 -9.95 5.30 0.20
C ASN A 31 -11.08 5.59 1.21
N THR A 32 -11.38 4.66 2.12
CA THR A 32 -12.38 4.86 3.17
C THR A 32 -11.83 5.72 4.31
N VAL A 33 -10.57 5.51 4.69
CA VAL A 33 -9.91 6.25 5.79
C VAL A 33 -9.55 7.67 5.35
N PHE A 34 -9.01 7.82 4.14
CA PHE A 34 -8.59 9.09 3.58
C PHE A 34 -9.63 9.56 2.56
N GLN A 35 -10.59 10.38 3.01
CA GLN A 35 -11.73 10.79 2.18
C GLN A 35 -11.35 11.60 0.92
N GLU A 36 -10.15 12.19 0.92
CA GLU A 36 -9.66 13.06 -0.15
C GLU A 36 -8.86 12.31 -1.22
N ILE A 37 -8.57 11.02 -1.03
CA ILE A 37 -7.86 10.22 -2.02
C ILE A 37 -8.78 9.28 -2.78
N LYS A 38 -8.40 9.02 -4.03
CA LYS A 38 -8.96 7.96 -4.87
C LYS A 38 -7.82 7.15 -5.46
N LEU A 39 -7.32 6.22 -4.67
CA LEU A 39 -6.34 5.23 -5.11
C LEU A 39 -7.03 4.15 -5.93
N ASN A 40 -6.31 3.68 -6.94
CA ASN A 40 -6.64 2.50 -7.73
C ASN A 40 -5.41 1.57 -7.79
N THR A 41 -5.57 0.40 -8.40
CA THR A 41 -4.49 -0.59 -8.49
C THR A 41 -3.25 -0.07 -9.21
N ASN A 42 -3.42 0.81 -10.21
CA ASN A 42 -2.31 1.41 -10.94
C ASN A 42 -1.47 2.33 -10.04
N ASP A 43 -2.07 3.02 -9.07
CA ASP A 43 -1.32 3.81 -8.09
C ASP A 43 -0.35 2.91 -7.28
N LEU A 44 -0.77 1.70 -6.89
CA LEU A 44 0.08 0.78 -6.13
C LEU A 44 1.14 0.09 -6.99
N PHE A 45 1.01 0.09 -8.32
CA PHE A 45 2.11 -0.30 -9.21
C PHE A 45 3.12 0.84 -9.41
N ASN A 46 2.65 2.09 -9.44
CA ASN A 46 3.51 3.27 -9.55
C ASN A 46 4.23 3.61 -8.22
N TYR A 47 3.61 3.26 -7.10
CA TYR A 47 4.13 3.49 -5.74
C TYR A 47 4.11 2.15 -4.98
N PRO A 48 5.06 1.24 -5.26
CA PRO A 48 4.99 -0.16 -4.87
C PRO A 48 5.23 -0.48 -3.39
N ASN A 49 5.57 0.51 -2.56
CA ASN A 49 5.85 0.34 -1.14
C ASN A 49 5.18 1.46 -0.30
N ILE A 50 5.23 1.30 1.03
CA ILE A 50 4.58 2.21 1.98
C ILE A 50 5.16 3.63 1.88
N GLU A 51 6.48 3.76 1.72
CA GLU A 51 7.14 5.06 1.65
C GLU A 51 6.71 5.87 0.42
N GLU A 52 6.77 5.27 -0.77
CA GLU A 52 6.41 5.93 -2.02
C GLU A 52 4.91 6.25 -2.07
N LEU A 53 4.07 5.33 -1.60
CA LEU A 53 2.62 5.55 -1.54
C LEU A 53 2.28 6.68 -0.57
N GLY A 54 2.93 6.72 0.61
CA GLY A 54 2.75 7.77 1.59
C GLY A 54 3.14 9.15 1.05
N LYS A 55 4.27 9.25 0.34
CA LYS A 55 4.69 10.49 -0.35
C LYS A 55 3.66 10.91 -1.39
N ALA A 56 3.16 9.98 -2.20
CA ALA A 56 2.16 10.26 -3.23
C ALA A 56 0.82 10.72 -2.65
N ILE A 57 0.41 10.21 -1.48
CA ILE A 57 -0.78 10.65 -0.77
C ILE A 57 -0.58 12.05 -0.17
N HIS A 58 0.55 12.31 0.47
CA HIS A 58 0.80 13.60 1.12
C HIS A 58 1.02 14.77 0.14
N ALA A 59 1.47 14.47 -1.08
CA ALA A 59 1.67 15.47 -2.13
C ALA A 59 0.38 15.89 -2.87
N ARG A 60 -0.76 15.26 -2.56
CA ARG A 60 -2.08 15.60 -3.13
C ARG A 60 -2.79 16.63 -2.24
#